data_AF-A0A1H8BFB8-F1
#
_entry.id   AF-A0A1H8BFB8-F1
#
_cell.length_a   1.000
_cell.length_b   1.000
_cell.length_c   1.000
_cell.angle_alpha   90.00
_cell.angle_beta   90.00
_cell.angle_gamma   90.00
#
_symmetry.space_group_name_H-M   'P 1'
#
loop_
_entity.id
_entity.type
_entity.pdbx_description
1 polymer ?
#
loop_
_entity_poly.entity_id
_entity_poly.type
_entity_poly.pdbx_seq_one_letter_code
_entity_poly.pdbx_strand_id
1 'polypeptide(L)'
;MESVAERLGVTARHLRRAFTESIGIGPKDFARAARLQRAVGMVATSKDWGHIAASAGYYDQAHLIGDFRELVGLTPGAFLKRAGDRGASDLKVRRSNSGI
;
A
#
# COMPACT_ATOMS: atom_id res chain seq x y z
N MET A 1 9.02 -16.15 5.76
CA MET A 1 8.31 -17.45 5.71
C MET A 1 9.07 -18.50 6.48
N GLU A 2 10.39 -18.63 6.30
CA GLU A 2 11.25 -19.56 7.07
C GLU A 2 11.02 -19.48 8.58
N SER A 3 11.22 -18.30 9.19
CA SER A 3 11.06 -18.12 10.64
C SER A 3 9.65 -18.44 11.17
N VAL A 4 8.62 -18.24 10.35
CA VAL A 4 7.24 -18.57 10.72
C VAL A 4 7.00 -20.07 10.57
N ALA A 5 7.57 -20.68 9.54
CA ALA A 5 7.47 -22.11 9.28
C ALA A 5 8.18 -22.93 10.38
N GLU A 6 9.38 -22.51 10.78
CA GLU A 6 10.13 -23.08 11.91
C GLU A 6 9.32 -23.06 13.20
N ARG A 7 8.73 -21.91 13.54
CA ARG A 7 7.88 -21.75 14.75
C ARG A 7 6.61 -22.61 14.71
N LEU A 8 6.13 -22.97 13.53
CA LEU A 8 4.94 -23.78 13.32
C LEU A 8 5.26 -25.27 13.07
N GLY A 9 6.54 -25.66 13.03
CA GLY A 9 6.94 -27.05 12.76
C GLY A 9 6.62 -27.52 11.34
N VAL A 10 6.53 -26.61 10.37
CA VAL A 10 6.22 -26.92 8.96
C VAL A 10 7.34 -26.46 8.04
N THR A 11 7.37 -26.96 6.81
CA THR A 11 8.30 -26.43 5.79
C THR A 11 7.82 -25.10 5.25
N ALA A 12 8.74 -24.21 4.86
CA ALA A 12 8.39 -22.95 4.22
C ALA A 12 7.56 -23.14 2.93
N ARG A 13 7.76 -24.26 2.22
CA ARG A 13 6.95 -24.63 1.04
C ARG A 13 5.51 -24.92 1.43
N HIS A 14 5.28 -25.69 2.49
CA HIS A 14 3.94 -25.97 2.99
C HIS A 14 3.26 -24.66 3.39
N LEU A 15 3.92 -23.85 4.23
CA LEU A 15 3.36 -22.61 4.71
C LEU A 15 3.00 -21.65 3.56
N ARG A 16 3.86 -21.53 2.55
CA ARG A 16 3.57 -20.71 1.36
C ARG A 16 2.34 -21.21 0.60
N ARG A 17 2.22 -22.54 0.40
CA ARG A 17 1.06 -23.12 -0.28
C ARG A 17 -0.24 -22.85 0.49
N ALA A 18 -0.26 -23.18 1.79
CA ALA A 18 -1.43 -22.96 2.64
C ALA A 18 -1.83 -21.48 2.71
N PHE A 19 -0.85 -20.57 2.76
CA PHE A 19 -1.09 -19.13 2.70
C PHE A 19 -1.76 -18.74 1.37
N THR A 20 -1.20 -19.16 0.24
CA THR A 20 -1.75 -18.84 -1.09
C THR A 20 -3.15 -19.42 -1.27
N GLU A 21 -3.41 -20.64 -0.80
CA GLU A 21 -4.74 -21.26 -0.84
C GLU A 21 -5.76 -20.50 0.01
N SER A 22 -5.33 -19.92 1.14
CA SER A 22 -6.21 -19.18 2.06
C SER A 22 -6.46 -17.73 1.63
N ILE A 23 -5.44 -17.06 1.08
CA ILE A 23 -5.47 -15.61 0.78
C ILE A 23 -5.69 -15.33 -0.72
N GLY A 24 -5.45 -16.33 -1.58
CA GLY A 24 -5.57 -16.24 -3.03
C GLY A 24 -4.33 -15.68 -3.75
N ILE A 25 -3.38 -15.08 -3.02
CA ILE A 25 -2.13 -14.53 -3.57
C ILE A 25 -0.91 -14.98 -2.79
N GLY A 26 0.26 -14.91 -3.44
CA GLY A 26 1.53 -15.27 -2.84
C GLY A 26 1.91 -14.35 -1.66
N PRO A 27 2.64 -14.87 -0.65
CA PRO A 27 3.09 -14.07 0.48
C PRO A 27 3.88 -12.82 0.12
N LYS A 28 4.69 -12.89 -0.94
CA LYS A 28 5.50 -11.76 -1.42
C LYS A 28 4.59 -10.63 -1.91
N ASP A 29 3.59 -10.96 -2.72
CA ASP A 29 2.66 -9.98 -3.29
C ASP A 29 1.75 -9.39 -2.21
N PHE A 30 1.29 -10.22 -1.27
CA PHE A 30 0.59 -9.74 -0.09
C PHE A 30 1.45 -8.74 0.71
N ALA A 31 2.72 -9.07 0.94
CA ALA A 31 3.63 -8.16 1.65
C ALA A 31 3.91 -6.86 0.89
N ARG A 32 3.90 -6.87 -0.45
CA ARG A 32 3.99 -5.66 -1.28
C ARG A 32 2.73 -4.80 -1.10
N ALA A 33 1.55 -5.39 -1.24
CA ALA A 33 0.28 -4.69 -1.06
C ALA A 33 0.16 -4.09 0.35
N ALA A 34 0.51 -4.84 1.39
CA ALA A 34 0.49 -4.36 2.77
C ALA A 34 1.48 -3.20 3.01
N ARG A 35 2.69 -3.24 2.42
CA ARG A 35 3.65 -2.13 2.47
C ARG A 35 3.09 -0.88 1.78
N LEU A 36 2.52 -1.05 0.59
CA LEU A 36 1.95 0.06 -0.16
C LEU A 36 0.75 0.69 0.57
N GLN A 37 -0.12 -0.12 1.17
CA GLN A 37 -1.22 0.36 2.01
C GLN A 37 -0.72 1.21 3.19
N ARG A 38 0.34 0.77 3.88
CA ARG A 38 0.98 1.57 4.93
C ARG A 38 1.52 2.89 4.39
N ALA A 39 2.24 2.86 3.27
CA ALA A 39 2.78 4.07 2.64
C ALA A 39 1.67 5.07 2.29
N VAL A 40 0.56 4.61 1.69
CA VAL A 40 -0.61 5.44 1.38
C VAL A 40 -1.23 6.05 2.63
N GLY A 41 -1.34 5.29 3.73
CA GLY A 41 -1.87 5.80 5.00
C GLY A 41 -1.02 6.93 5.61
N MET A 42 0.28 6.93 5.36
CA MET A 42 1.21 7.94 5.88
C MET A 42 1.20 9.26 5.11
N VAL A 43 0.64 9.30 3.89
CA VAL A 43 0.72 10.51 3.07
C VAL A 43 -0.17 11.65 3.58
N ALA A 44 -1.08 11.37 4.51
CA ALA A 44 -1.84 12.39 5.21
C ALA A 44 -0.96 13.24 6.15
N THR A 45 0.16 12.67 6.65
CA THR A 45 0.99 13.30 7.70
C THR A 45 2.39 13.67 7.21
N SER A 46 2.84 13.18 6.05
CA SER A 46 4.15 13.52 5.48
C SER A 46 4.11 13.60 3.96
N LYS A 47 4.97 14.46 3.40
CA LYS A 47 5.26 14.53 1.95
C LYS A 47 6.68 14.07 1.61
N ASP A 48 7.45 13.66 2.61
CA ASP A 48 8.80 13.11 2.41
C ASP A 48 8.69 11.63 2.02
N TRP A 49 8.84 11.36 0.73
CA TRP A 49 8.75 10.01 0.18
C TRP A 49 9.90 9.08 0.61
N GLY A 50 11.07 9.62 0.96
CA GLY A 50 12.17 8.83 1.51
C GLY A 50 11.81 8.32 2.89
N HIS A 51 11.32 9.21 3.76
CA HIS A 51 10.84 8.86 5.09
C HIS A 51 9.65 7.88 5.05
N ILE A 52 8.68 8.11 4.16
CA ILE A 52 7.53 7.22 3.98
C ILE A 52 7.98 5.83 3.52
N ALA A 53 8.90 5.75 2.57
CA ALA A 53 9.42 4.48 2.08
C ALA A 53 10.05 3.66 3.23
N ALA A 54 10.97 4.26 3.96
CA ALA A 54 11.64 3.59 5.09
C ALA A 54 10.62 3.13 6.15
N SER A 55 9.69 4.00 6.53
CA SER A 55 8.69 3.71 7.57
C SER A 55 7.66 2.66 7.14
N ALA A 56 7.34 2.58 5.85
CA ALA A 56 6.42 1.57 5.32
C ALA A 56 7.08 0.19 5.17
N GLY A 57 8.41 0.10 5.26
CA GLY A 57 9.19 -1.14 5.11
C GLY A 57 9.74 -1.36 3.70
N TYR A 58 9.99 -0.29 2.95
CA TYR A 58 10.75 -0.35 1.71
C TYR A 58 12.24 -0.17 1.97
N TYR A 59 13.06 -0.72 1.08
CA TYR A 59 14.51 -0.51 1.11
C TYR A 59 14.85 0.95 0.81
N ASP A 60 14.19 1.54 -0.19
CA ASP A 60 14.32 2.93 -0.57
C ASP A 60 13.06 3.45 -1.27
N GLN A 61 13.08 4.73 -1.64
CA GLN A 61 11.99 5.39 -2.37
C GLN A 61 11.77 4.80 -3.77
N ALA A 62 12.80 4.31 -4.46
CA ALA A 62 12.66 3.77 -5.81
C ALA A 62 11.81 2.48 -5.81
N HIS A 63 11.99 1.62 -4.81
CA HIS A 63 11.16 0.43 -4.62
C HIS A 63 9.70 0.77 -4.31
N LEU A 64 9.45 1.81 -3.51
CA LEU A 64 8.10 2.31 -3.26
C LEU A 64 7.45 2.81 -4.56
N ILE A 65 8.19 3.58 -5.38
CA ILE A 65 7.69 4.08 -6.67
C ILE A 65 7.38 2.91 -7.62
N GLY A 66 8.21 1.87 -7.63
CA GLY A 66 7.98 0.65 -8.40
C GLY A 66 6.66 -0.02 -8.03
N ASP A 67 6.43 -0.26 -6.73
CA ASP A 67 5.18 -0.85 -6.23
C ASP A 67 3.96 0.03 -6.55
N PHE A 68 4.07 1.36 -6.45
CA PHE A 68 3.01 2.28 -6.86
C PHE A 68 2.62 2.12 -8.33
N ARG A 69 3.61 2.03 -9.22
CA ARG A 69 3.37 1.82 -10.65
C ARG A 69 2.74 0.47 -10.93
N GLU A 70 3.26 -0.60 -10.33
CA GLU A 70 2.78 -1.96 -10.60
C GLU A 70 1.40 -2.24 -9.98
N LEU A 71 1.13 -1.75 -8.78
CA LEU A 71 -0.09 -2.10 -8.03
C LEU A 71 -1.21 -1.07 -8.17
N VAL A 72 -0.88 0.21 -8.38
CA VAL A 72 -1.86 1.31 -8.47
C VAL A 72 -1.93 1.90 -9.88
N GLY A 73 -0.93 1.64 -10.72
CA GLY A 73 -0.85 2.20 -12.08
C GLY A 73 -0.47 3.68 -12.12
N LEU A 74 -0.08 4.27 -10.99
CA LEU A 74 0.23 5.70 -10.84
C LEU A 74 1.56 5.87 -10.13
N THR A 75 2.23 7.01 -10.36
CA THR A 75 3.33 7.43 -9.48
C THR A 75 2.77 7.97 -8.16
N PRO A 76 3.58 8.02 -7.08
CA PRO A 76 3.10 8.55 -5.80
C PRO A 76 2.60 10.00 -5.90
N GLY A 77 3.28 10.85 -6.68
CA GLY A 77 2.85 12.23 -6.92
C GLY A 77 1.53 12.32 -7.70
N ALA A 78 1.34 11.50 -8.74
CA ALA A 78 0.10 11.46 -9.50
C ALA A 78 -1.08 10.94 -8.66
N PHE A 79 -0.82 9.95 -7.79
CA PHE A 79 -1.79 9.46 -6.82
C PHE A 79 -2.28 10.57 -5.89
N LEU A 80 -1.37 11.40 -5.34
CA LEU A 80 -1.75 12.50 -4.46
C LEU A 80 -2.53 13.60 -5.16
N LYS A 81 -2.12 13.97 -6.37
CA LYS A 81 -2.88 14.95 -7.17
C LYS A 81 -4.32 14.48 -7.35
N ARG A 82 -4.51 13.22 -7.75
CA ARG A 82 -5.83 12.61 -7.94
C ARG A 82 -6.63 12.49 -6.64
N ALA A 83 -5.98 12.22 -5.51
CA ALA A 83 -6.64 12.20 -4.21
C ALA A 83 -7.13 13.61 -3.80
N GLY A 84 -6.32 14.64 -4.03
CA GLY A 84 -6.70 16.04 -3.80
C GLY A 84 -7.85 16.50 -4.68
N ASP A 85 -7.85 16.12 -5.97
CA ASP A 85 -8.92 16.46 -6.92
C ASP A 85 -10.27 15.88 -6.50
N ARG A 86 -10.28 14.65 -5.95
CA ARG A 86 -11.51 14.04 -5.40
C ARG A 86 -12.02 14.78 -4.17
N GLY A 87 -11.15 15.11 -3.22
CA GLY A 87 -11.54 15.88 -2.03
C GLY A 87 -12.08 17.27 -2.37
N ALA A 88 -11.50 17.94 -3.37
CA ALA A 88 -11.98 19.24 -3.85
C ALA A 88 -13.35 19.15 -4.55
N SER A 89 -13.64 18.04 -5.21
CA SER A 89 -14.93 17.77 -5.87
C SER A 89 -16.04 17.51 -4.85
N ASP A 90 -15.76 16.70 -3.81
CA ASP A 90 -16.70 16.42 -2.73
C ASP A 90 -17.05 17.66 -1.88
N LEU A 91 -16.07 18.56 -1.68
CA LEU A 91 -16.31 19.83 -0.98
C LEU A 91 -17.21 20.77 -1.76
N LYS A 92 -17.13 20.78 -3.10
CA LYS A 92 -18.03 21.58 -3.95
C LYS A 92 -19.46 21.05 -3.91
N VAL A 93 -19.68 19.73 -3.95
CA VAL A 93 -21.01 19.11 -3.85
C VAL A 93 -21.70 19.46 -2.52
N ARG A 94 -20.95 19.44 -1.41
CA ARG A 94 -21.49 19.77 -0.08
C ARG A 94 -21.90 21.23 0.08
N ARG A 95 -21.23 22.17 -0.61
CA ARG A 95 -21.57 23.61 -0.54
C ARG A 95 -22.82 23.97 -1.35
N SER A 96 -23.13 23.20 -2.40
CA SER A 96 -24.33 23.41 -3.23
C SER A 96 -25.64 22.97 -2.56
N ASN A 97 -25.56 22.09 -1.54
CA ASN A 97 -26.71 21.46 -0.91
C ASN A 97 -27.19 22.16 0.38
N SER A 98 -26.66 23.35 0.69
CA SER A 98 -26.96 24.09 1.94
C SER A 98 -27.88 25.30 1.73
N GLY A 99 -28.62 25.34 0.62
CA GLY A 99 -29.64 26.36 0.34
C GLY A 99 -31.00 25.72 0.14
N ILE A 100 -31.64 25.29 1.24
CA ILE A 100 -33.09 25.10 1.37
C ILE A 100 -33.48 25.58 2.77
#